data_AF-A0A183MD72-F1
#
_entry.id   AF-A0A183MD72-F1
#
_cell.length_a   1.000
_cell.length_b   1.000
_cell.length_c   1.000
_cell.angle_alpha   90.00
_cell.angle_beta   90.00
_cell.angle_gamma   90.00
#
_symmetry.space_group_name_H-M   'P 1'
#
loop_
_entity.id
_entity.type
_entity.pdbx_description
1 polymer ?
#
loop_
_entity_poly.entity_id
_entity_poly.type
_entity_poly.pdbx_seq_one_letter_code
_entity_poly.pdbx_strand_id
1 'polypeptide(L)'
;MQSNWKGIIELIISTCHKVLGHKECITVDTLDKIQERRDKKSAVNTSRTSAEKAKAKAEYTGVNKQVKRSIVTDKRKYVEDVAVMVEKAAR
;
A
#
# COMPACT_ATOMS: atom_id res chain seq x y z
N MET A 1 -1.02 -17.95 -4.37
CA MET A 1 -1.66 -16.61 -4.36
C MET A 1 -0.69 -15.43 -4.19
N GLN A 2 0.63 -15.65 -4.08
CA GLN A 2 1.63 -14.55 -4.10
C GLN A 2 1.96 -14.07 -5.52
N SER A 3 2.00 -14.97 -6.51
CA SER A 3 2.33 -14.65 -7.92
C SER A 3 1.41 -13.60 -8.54
N ASN A 4 0.08 -13.75 -8.42
CA ASN A 4 -0.87 -12.74 -8.93
C ASN A 4 -0.69 -11.38 -8.26
N TRP A 5 -0.28 -11.33 -7.00
CA TRP A 5 -0.11 -10.07 -6.30
C TRP A 5 1.18 -9.35 -6.68
N LYS A 6 2.27 -10.10 -6.85
CA LYS A 6 3.50 -9.56 -7.43
C LYS A 6 3.24 -8.95 -8.82
N GLY A 7 2.48 -9.65 -9.66
CA GLY A 7 2.09 -9.12 -10.98
C GLY A 7 1.23 -7.83 -10.90
N ILE A 8 0.33 -7.74 -9.91
CA ILE A 8 -0.44 -6.51 -9.68
C ILE A 8 0.46 -5.36 -9.21
N ILE A 9 1.41 -5.63 -8.31
CA ILE A 9 2.38 -4.62 -7.85
C ILE A 9 3.19 -4.10 -9.04
N GLU A 10 3.74 -4.99 -9.85
CA GLU A 10 4.53 -4.63 -11.04
C GLU A 10 3.69 -3.83 -12.05
N LEU A 11 2.42 -4.19 -12.25
CA LEU A 11 1.49 -3.43 -13.09
C LEU A 11 1.25 -2.02 -12.55
N ILE A 12 1.05 -1.87 -11.24
CA ILE A 12 0.84 -0.58 -10.58
C ILE A 12 2.09 0.29 -10.74
N ILE A 13 3.28 -0.25 -10.43
CA ILE A 13 4.56 0.48 -10.57
C ILE A 13 4.78 0.91 -12.02
N SER A 14 4.57 0.00 -12.97
CA SER A 14 4.70 0.28 -14.41
C SER A 14 3.74 1.38 -14.88
N THR A 15 2.50 1.35 -14.42
CA THR A 15 1.50 2.38 -14.77
C THR A 15 1.89 3.73 -14.16
N CYS A 16 2.36 3.77 -12.91
CA CYS A 16 2.84 5.00 -12.26
C CYS A 16 4.03 5.59 -13.02
N HIS A 17 5.03 4.77 -13.38
CA HIS A 17 6.17 5.21 -14.17
C HIS A 17 5.75 5.76 -15.54
N LYS A 18 4.83 5.09 -16.24
CA LYS A 18 4.37 5.49 -17.59
C LYS A 18 3.54 6.77 -17.58
N VAL A 19 2.67 6.94 -16.59
CA VAL A 19 1.76 8.11 -16.52
C VAL A 19 2.45 9.33 -15.90
N LEU A 20 3.38 9.12 -14.96
CA LEU A 20 3.93 10.21 -14.14
C LEU A 20 5.43 10.47 -14.35
N GLY A 21 6.11 9.77 -15.25
CA GLY A 21 7.50 10.05 -15.62
C GLY A 21 8.48 9.92 -14.44
N HIS A 22 8.63 8.70 -13.92
CA HIS A 22 9.41 8.36 -12.70
C HIS A 22 8.87 8.88 -11.36
N LYS A 23 7.74 9.59 -11.33
CA LYS A 23 7.10 9.97 -10.05
C LYS A 23 6.33 8.80 -9.44
N GLU A 24 6.67 8.42 -8.22
CA GLU A 24 6.01 7.35 -7.48
C GLU A 24 4.62 7.80 -6.98
N CYS A 25 3.55 7.24 -7.55
CA CYS A 25 2.18 7.49 -7.09
C CYS A 25 1.87 6.80 -5.74
N ILE A 26 2.55 5.68 -5.48
CA ILE A 26 2.47 4.91 -4.25
C ILE A 26 3.90 4.51 -3.88
N THR A 27 4.26 4.69 -2.61
CA THR A 27 5.59 4.35 -2.11
C THR A 27 5.79 2.84 -1.98
N VAL A 28 7.02 2.38 -2.17
CA VAL A 28 7.41 0.98 -1.92
C VAL A 28 7.02 0.54 -0.50
N ASP A 29 7.23 1.41 0.50
CA ASP A 29 6.80 1.20 1.88
C ASP A 29 5.29 0.91 2.03
N THR A 30 4.43 1.58 1.25
CA THR A 30 2.98 1.32 1.27
C THR A 30 2.68 -0.05 0.67
N LEU A 31 3.37 -0.44 -0.40
CA LEU A 31 3.20 -1.74 -1.05
C LEU A 31 3.62 -2.88 -0.10
N ASP A 32 4.73 -2.73 0.61
CA ASP A 32 5.22 -3.68 1.61
C ASP A 32 4.22 -3.86 2.75
N LYS A 33 3.66 -2.75 3.27
CA LYS A 33 2.61 -2.80 4.31
C LYS A 33 1.34 -3.48 3.82
N ILE A 34 0.98 -3.35 2.54
CA ILE A 34 -0.18 -4.05 1.97
C ILE A 34 0.09 -5.56 1.89
N GLN A 35 1.31 -5.95 1.53
CA GLN A 35 1.74 -7.35 1.55
C GLN A 35 1.68 -7.91 2.98
N GLU A 36 2.25 -7.21 3.96
CA GLU A 36 2.20 -7.58 5.38
C GLU A 36 0.74 -7.74 5.87
N ARG A 37 -0.14 -6.80 5.54
CA ARG A 37 -1.58 -6.87 5.88
C ARG A 37 -2.21 -8.17 5.35
N ARG A 38 -1.81 -8.59 4.15
CA ARG A 38 -2.32 -9.81 3.51
C ARG A 38 -1.83 -11.06 4.23
N ASP A 39 -0.58 -11.08 4.64
CA ASP A 39 0.00 -12.20 5.39
C ASP A 39 -0.67 -12.32 6.77
N LYS A 40 -0.89 -11.20 7.46
CA LYS A 40 -1.67 -11.17 8.71
C LYS A 40 -3.11 -11.62 8.52
N LYS A 41 -3.75 -11.27 7.39
CA LYS A 41 -5.09 -11.75 7.06
C LYS A 41 -5.12 -13.26 6.82
N SER A 42 -4.08 -13.81 6.19
CA SER A 42 -3.91 -15.25 6.00
C SER A 42 -3.81 -15.96 7.34
N ALA A 43 -2.99 -15.45 8.27
CA ALA A 43 -2.86 -15.99 9.62
C ALA A 43 -4.20 -16.02 10.39
N VAL A 44 -5.04 -14.99 10.25
CA VAL A 44 -6.40 -15.00 10.82
C VAL A 44 -7.28 -16.09 10.23
N ASN A 45 -7.18 -16.33 8.92
CA ASN A 45 -7.99 -17.31 8.21
C ASN A 45 -7.56 -18.75 8.51
N THR A 46 -6.26 -18.99 8.73
CA THR A 46 -5.70 -20.32 9.02
C THR A 46 -5.65 -20.66 10.52
N SER A 47 -5.97 -19.71 11.40
CA SER A 47 -5.98 -19.91 12.86
C SER A 47 -6.97 -21.02 13.26
N ARG A 48 -6.51 -21.97 14.10
CA ARG A 48 -7.29 -23.15 14.49
C ARG A 48 -8.05 -22.95 15.80
N THR A 49 -7.48 -22.24 16.76
CA THR A 49 -8.12 -21.97 18.06
C THR A 49 -8.65 -20.53 18.16
N SER A 50 -9.64 -20.30 19.03
CA SER A 50 -10.20 -18.96 19.27
C SER A 50 -9.15 -17.98 19.80
N ALA A 51 -8.20 -18.44 20.62
CA ALA A 51 -7.13 -17.61 21.18
C ALA A 51 -6.14 -17.14 20.10
N GLU A 52 -5.67 -18.06 19.24
CA GLU A 52 -4.81 -17.71 18.10
C GLU A 52 -5.50 -16.74 17.15
N LYS A 53 -6.78 -16.99 16.84
CA LYS A 53 -7.56 -16.13 15.97
C LYS A 53 -7.73 -14.72 16.56
N ALA A 54 -7.94 -14.61 17.87
CA ALA A 54 -8.03 -13.32 18.55
C ALA A 54 -6.71 -12.53 18.45
N LYS A 55 -5.57 -13.20 18.70
CA LYS A 55 -4.24 -12.58 18.56
C LYS A 55 -3.96 -12.14 17.13
N ALA A 56 -4.15 -13.03 16.15
CA ALA A 56 -3.93 -12.72 14.73
C ALA A 56 -4.85 -11.57 14.26
N LYS A 57 -6.08 -11.49 14.77
CA LYS A 57 -7.03 -10.42 14.43
C LYS A 57 -6.60 -9.08 15.02
N ALA A 58 -6.01 -9.06 16.21
CA ALA A 58 -5.43 -7.84 16.80
C ALA A 58 -4.26 -7.32 15.93
N GLU A 59 -3.34 -8.20 15.53
CA GLU A 59 -2.22 -7.87 14.64
C GLU A 59 -2.70 -7.34 13.28
N TYR A 60 -3.63 -8.05 12.63
CA TYR A 60 -4.24 -7.62 11.37
C TYR A 60 -4.88 -6.23 11.48
N THR A 61 -5.57 -5.94 12.60
CA THR A 61 -6.22 -4.65 12.82
C THR A 61 -5.20 -3.51 12.92
N GLY A 62 -4.06 -3.76 13.58
CA GLY A 62 -2.95 -2.81 13.66
C GLY A 62 -2.37 -2.48 12.29
N VAL A 63 -2.00 -3.51 11.52
CA VAL A 63 -1.41 -3.33 10.17
C VAL A 63 -2.41 -2.70 9.20
N ASN A 64 -3.69 -3.10 9.25
CA ASN A 64 -4.73 -2.52 8.41
C ASN A 64 -4.95 -1.02 8.66
N LYS A 65 -4.85 -0.56 9.91
CA LYS A 65 -4.88 0.88 10.23
C LYS A 65 -3.68 1.61 9.63
N GLN A 66 -2.48 1.03 9.71
CA GLN A 66 -1.26 1.62 9.14
C GLN A 66 -1.35 1.75 7.62
N VAL A 67 -1.79 0.70 6.93
CA VAL A 67 -2.00 0.72 5.46
C VAL A 67 -2.97 1.82 5.05
N LYS A 68 -4.10 1.97 5.75
CA LYS A 68 -5.06 3.04 5.43
C LYS A 68 -4.44 4.43 5.58
N ARG A 69 -3.62 4.64 6.61
CA ARG A 69 -2.92 5.91 6.81
C ARG A 69 -1.88 6.17 5.71
N SER A 70 -1.08 5.17 5.34
CA SER A 70 -0.03 5.34 4.32
C SER A 70 -0.62 5.66 2.95
N ILE A 71 -1.72 5.01 2.55
CA ILE A 71 -2.44 5.31 1.31
C ILE A 71 -2.92 6.77 1.27
N VAL A 72 -3.45 7.28 2.39
CA VAL A 72 -3.89 8.68 2.48
C VAL A 72 -2.70 9.64 2.37
N THR A 73 -1.58 9.31 3.01
CA THR A 73 -0.35 10.11 2.93
C THR A 73 0.21 10.14 1.50
N ASP A 74 0.31 9.00 0.83
CA ASP A 74 0.83 8.91 -0.54
C ASP A 74 -0.05 9.70 -1.51
N LYS A 75 -1.39 9.64 -1.35
CA LYS A 75 -2.31 10.46 -2.14
C LYS A 75 -2.10 11.96 -1.92
N ARG A 76 -1.88 12.41 -0.68
CA ARG A 76 -1.62 13.83 -0.38
C ARG A 76 -0.30 14.30 -1.01
N LYS A 77 0.77 13.53 -0.81
CA LYS A 77 2.08 13.79 -1.42
C LYS A 77 1.97 13.93 -2.93
N TYR A 78 1.25 13.02 -3.59
CA TYR A 78 1.02 13.08 -5.03
C TYR A 78 0.35 14.40 -5.47
N VAL A 79 -0.70 14.84 -4.77
CA VAL A 79 -1.40 16.08 -5.11
C VAL A 79 -0.49 17.30 -4.91
N GLU A 80 0.23 17.36 -3.80
CA GLU A 80 1.21 18.43 -3.51
C GLU A 80 2.31 18.48 -4.58
N ASP A 81 2.85 17.32 -4.95
CA ASP A 81 3.87 17.15 -5.97
C ASP A 81 3.42 17.62 -7.35
N VAL A 82 2.14 17.42 -7.71
CA VAL A 82 1.56 17.92 -8.94
C VAL A 82 1.38 19.44 -8.88
N ALA A 83 0.88 19.97 -7.75
CA ALA A 83 0.72 21.41 -7.57
C ALA A 83 2.05 22.16 -7.71
N VAL A 84 3.12 21.66 -7.08
CA VAL A 84 4.48 22.24 -7.17
C VAL A 84 4.99 22.25 -8.62
N MET A 85 4.70 21.22 -9.42
CA MET A 85 5.10 21.20 -10.83
C MET A 85 4.34 22.23 -11.66
N VAL A 86 3.04 22.40 -11.40
CA VAL A 86 2.20 23.41 -12.09
C VAL A 86 2.67 24.82 -11.75
N GLU A 87 2.93 25.13 -10.48
CA GLU A 87 3.43 26.45 -10.06
C GLU A 87 4.78 26.80 -10.70
N LYS A 88 5.70 25.83 -10.79
CA LYS A 88 6.99 26.02 -11.45
C LYS A 88 6.86 26.28 -12.95
N ALA A 89 5.89 25.66 -13.62
CA ALA A 89 5.66 25.84 -15.06
C ALA A 89 4.95 27.16 -15.39
N ALA A 90 4.26 27.76 -14.42
CA ALA A 90 3.58 29.04 -14.56
C ALA A 90 4.46 30.27 -14.24
N ARG A 91 5.69 30.04 -13.77
CA ARG A 91 6.74 31.07 -13.60
C ARG A 91 7.62 31.17 -14.83
#